data_AF-A0A382ASY9-F1
#
_entry.id   AF-A0A382ASY9-F1
#
_cell.length_a   1.000
_cell.length_b   1.000
_cell.length_c   1.000
_cell.angle_alpha   90.00
_cell.angle_beta   90.00
_cell.angle_gamma   90.00
#
_symmetry.space_group_name_H-M   'P 1'
#
loop_
_entity.id
_entity.type
_entity.pdbx_description
1 polymer ?
#
loop_
_entity_poly.entity_id
_entity_poly.type
_entity_poly.pdbx_seq_one_letter_code
_entity_poly.pdbx_strand_id
1 'polypeptide(L)'
;MGAATVRALALAGAQVNLIDIDRKGAEGIAQETGSEVFIGDVSNSEFCDLTINSIVDSQGQIDILVNAAGIILRADALETNDDNWKRIMAVNVDGVFF
;
A
#
# COMPACT_ATOMS: atom_id res chain seq x y z
N MET A 1 6.01 7.35 5.28
CA MET A 1 6.23 6.28 6.28
C MET A 1 6.48 4.94 5.61
N GLY A 2 5.67 4.48 4.66
CA GLY A 2 5.83 3.18 3.99
C GLY A 2 7.24 2.87 3.47
N ALA A 3 7.85 3.79 2.70
CA ALA A 3 9.21 3.60 2.19
C ALA A 3 10.31 3.44 3.28
N ALA A 4 10.10 4.00 4.48
CA ALA A 4 11.03 3.78 5.59
C ALA A 4 10.81 2.40 6.22
N THR A 5 9.55 1.97 6.33
CA THR A 5 9.19 0.62 6.82
C THR A 5 9.75 -0.48 5.90
N VAL A 6 9.61 -0.32 4.58
CA VAL A 6 10.16 -1.28 3.60
C VAL A 6 11.67 -1.42 3.78
N ARG A 7 12.40 -0.29 3.84
CA ARG A 7 13.85 -0.31 4.08
C ARG A 7 14.21 -0.96 5.41
N ALA A 8 13.47 -0.68 6.47
CA ALA A 8 13.73 -1.24 7.79
C ALA A 8 13.49 -2.76 7.84
N LEU A 9 12.39 -3.24 7.23
CA LEU A 9 12.07 -4.67 7.17
C LEU A 9 13.07 -5.43 6.27
N ALA A 10 13.40 -4.88 5.11
CA ALA A 10 14.41 -5.48 4.23
C ALA A 10 15.78 -5.56 4.92
N LEU A 11 16.20 -4.49 5.62
CA LEU A 11 17.44 -4.48 6.41
C LEU A 11 17.42 -5.52 7.55
N ALA A 12 16.25 -5.79 8.12
CA ALA A 12 16.06 -6.82 9.14
C ALA A 12 16.01 -8.25 8.56
N GLY A 13 16.14 -8.42 7.23
CA GLY A 13 16.17 -9.71 6.55
C GLY A 13 14.80 -10.24 6.13
N ALA A 14 13.74 -9.43 6.21
CA ALA A 14 12.44 -9.81 5.69
C ALA A 14 12.42 -9.78 4.15
N GLN A 15 11.72 -10.73 3.54
CA GLN A 15 11.28 -10.61 2.14
C GLN A 15 10.11 -9.62 2.11
N VAL A 16 10.22 -8.56 1.32
CA VAL A 16 9.22 -7.48 1.29
C VAL A 16 8.55 -7.40 -0.07
N ASN A 17 7.22 -7.40 -0.06
CA ASN A 17 6.36 -7.07 -1.19
C ASN A 17 5.83 -5.64 -0.98
N LEU A 18 6.19 -4.72 -1.88
CA LEU A 18 5.80 -3.32 -1.83
C LEU A 18 4.63 -3.06 -2.77
N ILE A 19 3.51 -2.63 -2.20
CA ILE A 19 2.32 -2.22 -2.94
C ILE A 19 2.24 -0.69 -2.93
N ASP A 20 2.17 -0.07 -4.10
CA ASP A 20 1.99 1.38 -4.23
C ASP A 20 1.32 1.76 -5.57
N ILE A 21 0.67 2.92 -5.60
CA ILE A 21 0.10 3.48 -6.83
C ILE A 21 1.16 4.28 -7.63
N ASP A 22 2.18 4.81 -6.95
CA ASP A 22 3.31 5.49 -7.59
C ASP A 22 4.38 4.49 -8.03
N ARG A 23 4.29 4.07 -9.29
CA ARG A 23 5.27 3.18 -9.93
C ARG A 23 6.71 3.62 -9.74
N LYS A 24 7.00 4.89 -10.02
CA LYS A 24 8.39 5.36 -10.04
C LYS A 24 8.96 5.40 -8.63
N GLY A 25 8.16 5.85 -7.66
CA GLY A 25 8.50 5.79 -6.26
C GLY A 25 8.81 4.36 -5.81
N ALA A 26 7.89 3.43 -6.08
CA ALA A 26 8.03 2.04 -5.67
C ALA A 26 9.23 1.33 -6.30
N GLU A 27 9.43 1.48 -7.61
CA GLU A 27 10.57 0.88 -8.32
C GLU A 27 11.92 1.40 -7.79
N GLY A 28 12.00 2.67 -7.41
CA GLY A 28 13.19 3.24 -6.76
C GLY A 28 13.51 2.56 -5.41
N ILE A 29 12.48 2.35 -4.56
CA ILE A 29 12.66 1.66 -3.28
C ILE A 29 13.04 0.18 -3.49
N ALA A 30 12.41 -0.48 -4.46
CA ALA A 30 12.72 -1.87 -4.77
C ALA A 30 14.15 -2.06 -5.25
N GLN A 31 14.67 -1.14 -6.07
CA GLN A 31 16.06 -1.18 -6.51
C GLN A 31 17.04 -1.08 -5.32
N GLU A 32 16.70 -0.30 -4.29
CA GLU A 32 17.52 -0.16 -3.07
C GLU A 32 17.44 -1.38 -2.15
N THR A 33 16.30 -2.09 -2.14
CA THR A 33 15.97 -3.07 -1.08
C THR A 33 15.85 -4.52 -1.57
N GLY A 34 15.77 -4.75 -2.88
CA GLY A 34 15.46 -6.06 -3.45
C GLY A 34 14.00 -6.49 -3.30
N SER A 35 13.11 -5.57 -2.91
CA SER A 35 11.68 -5.85 -2.73
C SER A 35 10.98 -6.13 -4.06
N GLU A 36 9.95 -6.97 -4.05
CA GLU A 36 9.04 -7.14 -5.19
C GLU A 36 7.98 -6.02 -5.19
N VAL A 37 7.54 -5.57 -6.36
CA VAL A 37 6.65 -4.41 -6.49
C VAL A 37 5.33 -4.79 -7.17
N PHE A 38 4.23 -4.39 -6.54
CA PHE A 38 2.88 -4.49 -7.08
C PHE A 38 2.30 -3.09 -7.25
N ILE A 39 1.94 -2.73 -8.48
CA ILE A 39 1.41 -1.39 -8.78
C ILE A 39 -0.12 -1.42 -8.86
N GLY A 40 -0.76 -0.68 -7.97
CA GLY A 40 -2.21 -0.54 -7.95
C GLY A 40 -2.74 0.29 -6.79
N ASP A 41 -4.06 0.36 -6.70
CA ASP A 41 -4.79 1.19 -5.74
C ASP A 41 -5.43 0.30 -4.67
N VAL A 42 -5.06 0.52 -3.41
CA VAL A 42 -5.59 -0.24 -2.27
C VAL A 42 -7.09 -0.01 -2.02
N SER A 43 -7.68 1.04 -2.59
CA SER A 43 -9.13 1.25 -2.54
C SER A 43 -9.91 0.30 -3.46
N ASN A 44 -9.22 -0.48 -4.31
CA ASN A 44 -9.81 -1.51 -5.14
C ASN A 44 -9.64 -2.89 -4.50
N SER A 45 -10.71 -3.44 -3.91
CA SER A 45 -10.70 -4.75 -3.25
C SER A 45 -10.28 -5.89 -4.17
N GLU A 46 -10.68 -5.89 -5.44
CA GLU A 46 -10.28 -6.93 -6.40
C GLU A 46 -8.75 -6.92 -6.63
N PHE A 47 -8.15 -5.73 -6.68
CA PHE A 47 -6.71 -5.60 -6.77
C PHE A 47 -6.01 -6.14 -5.51
N CYS A 48 -6.53 -5.82 -4.33
CA CYS A 48 -6.01 -6.35 -3.06
C CYS A 48 -6.08 -7.88 -3.03
N ASP A 49 -7.24 -8.47 -3.32
CA ASP A 49 -7.45 -9.91 -3.35
C ASP A 49 -6.48 -10.61 -4.31
N LEU A 50 -6.38 -10.13 -5.55
CA LEU A 50 -5.50 -10.73 -6.55
C LEU A 50 -4.02 -10.63 -6.14
N THR A 51 -3.61 -9.49 -5.58
CA THR A 51 -2.23 -9.26 -5.16
C THR A 51 -1.85 -10.16 -3.99
N ILE A 52 -2.70 -10.22 -2.96
CA ILE A 52 -2.45 -11.05 -1.78
C ILE A 52 -2.47 -12.54 -2.15
N ASN A 53 -3.42 -12.99 -2.96
CA ASN A 53 -3.45 -14.38 -3.43
C ASN A 53 -2.17 -14.72 -4.22
N SER A 54 -1.71 -13.85 -5.12
CA SER A 54 -0.46 -14.06 -5.86
C SER A 54 0.77 -14.16 -4.96
N ILE A 55 0.84 -13.34 -3.90
CA ILE A 55 1.94 -13.38 -2.92
C ILE A 55 1.88 -14.69 -2.13
N VAL A 56 0.71 -15.06 -1.62
CA VAL A 56 0.53 -16.29 -0.84
C VAL A 56 0.79 -17.53 -1.68
N ASP A 57 0.34 -17.58 -2.94
CA ASP A 57 0.57 -18.71 -3.84
C ASP A 57 2.07 -18.91 -4.16
N SER A 58 2.85 -17.83 -4.20
CA SER A 58 4.27 -17.87 -4.53
C SER A 58 5.20 -18.01 -3.32
N GLN A 59 4.82 -17.43 -2.17
CA GLN A 59 5.66 -17.31 -0.97
C GLN A 59 5.11 -18.13 0.22
N GLY A 60 3.91 -18.71 0.09
CA GLY A 60 3.28 -19.62 1.03
C GLY A 60 2.44 -18.94 2.10
N GLN A 61 2.93 -17.85 2.71
CA GLN A 61 2.22 -17.09 3.74
C GLN A 61 2.67 -15.63 3.82
N ILE A 62 1.94 -14.82 4.58
CA ILE A 62 2.31 -13.46 4.93
C ILE A 62 2.44 -13.36 6.45
N ASP A 63 3.65 -13.09 6.94
CA ASP A 63 3.93 -12.95 8.38
C ASP A 63 3.62 -11.55 8.92
N ILE A 64 3.77 -10.52 8.07
CA ILE A 64 3.66 -9.10 8.44
C ILE A 64 2.88 -8.38 7.35
N LEU A 65 1.79 -7.70 7.74
CA LEU A 65 1.08 -6.74 6.89
C LEU A 65 1.23 -5.34 7.50
N VAL A 66 1.63 -4.37 6.68
CA VAL A 66 1.71 -2.96 7.09
C VAL A 66 0.89 -2.09 6.15
N ASN A 67 -0.26 -1.62 6.64
CA ASN A 67 -1.08 -0.65 5.92
C ASN A 67 -0.51 0.77 6.08
N ALA A 68 0.29 1.19 5.10
CA ALA A 68 0.96 2.50 5.10
C ALA A 68 0.45 3.46 4.02
N ALA A 69 -0.39 2.97 3.09
CA ALA A 69 -1.04 3.81 2.10
C ALA A 69 -2.00 4.78 2.77
N GLY A 70 -2.00 6.04 2.32
CA GLY A 70 -2.89 7.05 2.87
C GLY A 70 -2.80 8.37 2.13
N ILE A 71 -3.93 9.06 2.05
CA ILE A 71 -4.03 10.40 1.50
C ILE A 71 -4.59 11.37 2.53
N ILE A 72 -4.23 12.64 2.38
CA ILE A 72 -4.80 13.71 3.18
C ILE A 72 -5.31 14.80 2.26
N LEU A 73 -6.53 15.25 2.53
CA LEU A 73 -7.02 16.52 2.02
C LEU A 73 -7.12 17.49 3.20
N ARG A 74 -6.62 18.69 3.01
CA ARG A 74 -6.76 19.78 3.98
C ARG A 74 -7.82 20.74 3.48
N ALA A 75 -8.97 20.73 4.13
CA ALA A 75 -10.08 21.63 3.89
C ALA A 75 -10.81 21.85 5.22
N ASP A 76 -11.57 22.94 5.32
CA ASP A 76 -12.48 23.12 6.44
C ASP A 76 -13.57 22.04 6.39
N ALA A 77 -14.11 21.67 7.56
CA ALA A 77 -15.13 20.62 7.65
C ALA A 77 -16.36 20.94 6.79
N LEU A 78 -16.71 22.23 6.68
CA LEU A 78 -17.83 22.70 5.85
C LEU A 78 -17.52 22.74 4.35
N GLU A 79 -16.24 22.67 3.96
CA GLU A 79 -15.78 22.72 2.57
C GLU A 79 -15.43 21.33 2.01
N THR A 80 -15.48 20.29 2.86
CA THR A 80 -15.24 18.91 2.43
C THR A 80 -16.47 18.39 1.71
N ASN A 81 -16.42 18.34 0.39
CA ASN A 81 -17.48 17.74 -0.43
C ASN A 81 -17.47 16.19 -0.36
N ASP A 82 -18.57 15.59 -0.82
CA ASP A 82 -18.79 14.14 -0.78
C ASP A 82 -17.71 13.35 -1.53
N ASP A 83 -17.22 13.85 -2.67
CA ASP A 83 -16.23 13.15 -3.48
C ASP A 83 -14.88 13.09 -2.77
N ASN A 84 -14.49 14.19 -2.12
CA ASN A 84 -13.31 14.27 -1.28
C ASN A 84 -13.41 13.32 -0.09
N TRP A 85 -14.55 13.33 0.61
CA TRP A 85 -14.80 12.41 1.72
C TRP A 85 -14.69 10.96 1.27
N LYS A 86 -15.42 10.58 0.21
CA LYS A 86 -15.41 9.21 -0.33
C LYS A 86 -14.01 8.78 -0.73
N ARG A 87 -13.24 9.64 -1.41
CA ARG A 87 -11.87 9.32 -1.82
C ARG A 87 -10.96 9.05 -0.61
N ILE A 88 -11.05 9.88 0.43
CA ILE A 88 -10.24 9.71 1.65
C ILE A 88 -10.62 8.43 2.38
N MET A 89 -11.92 8.15 2.53
CA MET A 89 -12.39 6.93 3.21
C MET A 89 -12.01 5.68 2.40
N ALA A 90 -12.15 5.73 1.08
CA ALA A 90 -11.80 4.61 0.21
C ALA A 90 -10.32 4.19 0.34
N VAL A 91 -9.41 5.15 0.45
CA VAL A 91 -7.97 4.85 0.60
C VAL A 91 -7.61 4.54 2.06
N ASN A 92 -8.05 5.37 3.01
CA ASN A 92 -7.55 5.34 4.39
C ASN A 92 -8.31 4.37 5.30
N VAL A 93 -9.52 3.95 4.92
CA VAL A 93 -10.38 3.09 5.73
C VAL A 93 -10.71 1.81 4.97
N ASP A 94 -11.32 1.92 3.80
CA ASP A 94 -11.73 0.74 3.03
C ASP A 94 -10.50 -0.07 2.59
N GLY A 95 -9.47 0.60 2.06
CA GLY A 95 -8.20 -0.06 1.69
C GLY A 95 -7.40 -0.67 2.85
N VAL A 96 -7.76 -0.40 4.11
CA VAL A 96 -7.18 -1.06 5.30
C VAL A 96 -8.02 -2.27 5.72
N PHE A 97 -9.29 -2.32 5.31
CA PHE A 97 -10.24 -3.37 5.64
C PHE A 97 -10.17 -4.55 4.68
N PHE A 98 -9.93 -4.30 3.39
CA PHE A 98 -9.78 -5.34 2.36
C PHE A 98 -8.49 -6.14 2.51
#